data_AF-A0A7S2UDT9-F1
#
_entry.id   AF-A0A7S2UDT9-F1
#
_cell.length_a   1.000
_cell.length_b   1.000
_cell.length_c   1.000
_cell.angle_alpha   90.00
_cell.angle_beta   90.00
_cell.angle_gamma   90.00
#
_symmetry.space_group_name_H-M   'P 1'
#
loop_
_entity.id
_entity.type
_entity.pdbx_description
1 polymer ?
#
loop_
_entity_poly.entity_id
_entity_poly.type
_entity_poly.pdbx_seq_one_letter_code
_entity_poly.pdbx_strand_id
1 'polypeptide(L)'
;MDSLSFISDICGALKKIKRTGWKYRNVPLPESDADHMHRCAMCALLLSQPADARDDYSSENEKFHPSRVDQTRLLRMTVTHDLCESLAGDITPFCDPAVVASKYEKEKLAMEAIRKVVGDPLGEELFSLWKEYEDQDSVEALYCKDIDKFEMIVQAFEYEKEHLRQRSEVENISESPTPISPLQNSVPGSTPDVFSEPLRQFFVSTNKTMKSPLFRRLDKELRSRREEMLTKRGWDVTESERQKY
;
A
#
# COMPACT_ATOMS: atom_id res chain seq x y z
N MET A 1 29.75 -8.27 3.91
CA MET A 1 28.51 -8.02 4.66
C MET A 1 28.82 -7.13 5.84
N ASP A 2 28.34 -5.89 5.81
CA ASP A 2 28.23 -5.07 7.02
C ASP A 2 26.82 -5.27 7.60
N SER A 3 26.68 -6.32 8.42
CA SER A 3 25.37 -6.69 8.97
C SER A 3 24.81 -5.61 9.89
N LEU A 4 25.67 -4.84 10.56
CA LEU A 4 25.19 -3.79 11.46
C LEU A 4 24.60 -2.64 10.65
N SER A 5 25.30 -2.14 9.62
CA SER A 5 24.76 -1.09 8.75
C SER A 5 23.51 -1.54 7.99
N PHE A 6 23.43 -2.81 7.58
CA PHE A 6 22.19 -3.32 6.99
C PHE A 6 21.00 -3.20 7.96
N ILE A 7 21.18 -3.57 9.23
CA ILE A 7 20.10 -3.53 10.21
C ILE A 7 19.83 -2.11 10.74
N SER A 8 20.86 -1.35 11.09
CA SER A 8 20.71 -0.03 11.71
C SER A 8 20.37 1.06 10.71
N ASP A 9 20.96 1.02 9.52
CA ASP A 9 20.92 2.13 8.57
C ASP A 9 19.86 1.86 7.51
N ILE A 10 19.91 0.70 6.84
CA ILE A 10 18.96 0.33 5.78
C ILE A 10 17.59 -0.03 6.36
N CYS A 11 17.50 -1.09 7.17
CA CYS A 11 16.23 -1.47 7.79
C CYS A 11 15.74 -0.43 8.81
N GLY A 12 16.64 0.28 9.47
CA GLY A 12 16.30 1.34 10.41
C GLY A 12 15.73 2.60 9.75
N ALA A 13 16.12 2.91 8.50
CA ALA A 13 15.56 4.04 7.75
C ALA A 13 14.06 3.84 7.44
N LEU A 14 13.65 2.62 7.07
CA LEU A 14 12.25 2.29 6.74
C LEU A 14 11.27 2.55 7.89
N LYS A 15 11.73 2.49 9.14
CA LYS A 15 10.90 2.83 10.33
C LYS A 15 10.60 4.32 10.44
N LYS A 16 11.41 5.16 9.78
CA LYS A 16 11.36 6.62 9.84
C LYS A 16 10.69 7.21 8.60
N ILE A 17 10.75 6.51 7.47
CA ILE A 17 10.07 6.91 6.25
C ILE A 17 8.58 6.69 6.46
N LYS A 18 7.82 7.78 6.36
CA LYS A 18 6.36 7.76 6.43
C LYS A 18 5.80 7.66 5.03
N ARG A 19 4.82 6.78 4.82
CA ARG A 19 4.25 6.57 3.49
C ARG A 19 3.67 7.87 2.92
N THR A 20 4.16 8.21 1.74
CA THR A 20 3.95 9.46 1.02
C THR A 20 2.50 9.65 0.60
N GLY A 21 1.78 8.57 0.27
CA GLY A 21 0.34 8.63 -0.01
C GLY A 21 -0.47 9.25 1.14
N TRP A 22 -0.20 8.82 2.37
CA TRP A 22 -0.91 9.29 3.57
C TRP A 22 -0.52 10.73 3.94
N LYS A 23 0.77 11.08 3.82
CA LYS A 23 1.24 12.46 4.02
C LYS A 23 0.52 13.45 3.11
N TYR A 24 0.35 13.13 1.83
CA TYR A 24 -0.36 14.00 0.89
C TYR A 24 -1.86 14.15 1.17
N ARG A 25 -2.44 13.29 2.01
CA ARG A 25 -3.83 13.38 2.49
C ARG A 25 -3.93 13.86 3.93
N ASN A 26 -2.84 14.45 4.46
CA ASN A 26 -2.75 14.98 5.81
C ASN A 26 -3.26 14.00 6.89
N VAL A 27 -3.05 12.70 6.68
CA VAL A 27 -3.40 11.69 7.68
C VAL A 27 -2.52 11.91 8.92
N PRO A 28 -3.11 12.02 10.13
CA PRO A 28 -2.33 12.13 11.35
C PRO A 28 -1.51 10.86 11.60
N LEU A 29 -0.25 11.04 12.02
CA LEU A 29 0.65 9.94 12.41
C LEU A 29 0.64 8.77 11.40
N PRO A 30 0.95 9.02 10.11
CA PRO A 30 0.89 7.98 9.10
C PRO A 30 1.87 6.85 9.43
N GLU A 31 1.53 5.64 8.97
CA GLU A 31 2.38 4.46 9.09
C GLU A 31 3.73 4.67 8.39
N SER A 32 4.72 3.89 8.80
CA SER A 32 6.00 3.79 8.11
C SER A 32 6.03 2.65 7.08
N ASP A 33 7.00 2.65 6.17
CA ASP A 33 7.16 1.55 5.20
C ASP A 33 7.44 0.22 5.91
N ALA A 34 8.11 0.28 7.07
CA ALA A 34 8.30 -0.90 7.92
C ALA A 34 6.99 -1.45 8.51
N ASP A 35 6.04 -0.58 8.86
CA ASP A 35 4.72 -1.00 9.35
C ASP A 35 3.92 -1.69 8.22
N HIS A 36 3.95 -1.08 7.03
CA HIS A 36 3.35 -1.61 5.81
C HIS A 36 3.89 -3.01 5.47
N MET A 37 5.22 -3.15 5.32
CA MET A 37 5.85 -4.43 4.98
C MET A 37 5.58 -5.51 6.03
N HIS A 38 5.50 -5.13 7.31
CA HIS A 38 5.12 -6.08 8.37
C HIS A 38 3.71 -6.64 8.13
N ARG A 39 2.71 -5.79 7.87
CA ARG A 39 1.34 -6.27 7.63
C ARG A 39 1.21 -6.99 6.28
N CYS A 40 1.98 -6.61 5.27
CA CYS A 40 2.09 -7.37 4.02
C CYS A 40 2.59 -8.80 4.28
N ALA A 41 3.61 -8.99 5.10
CA ALA A 41 4.08 -10.32 5.48
C ALA A 41 2.99 -11.12 6.24
N MET A 42 2.21 -10.45 7.09
CA MET A 42 1.06 -11.09 7.76
C MET A 42 -0.03 -11.51 6.75
N CYS A 43 -0.27 -10.73 5.70
CA CYS A 43 -1.16 -11.12 4.61
C CYS A 43 -0.64 -12.33 3.83
N ALA A 44 0.67 -12.42 3.59
CA ALA A 44 1.27 -13.59 2.93
C ALA A 44 1.06 -14.89 3.73
N LEU A 45 1.04 -14.82 5.07
CA LEU A 45 0.77 -15.98 5.93
C LEU A 45 -0.63 -16.56 5.76
N LEU A 46 -1.59 -15.84 5.16
CA LEU A 46 -2.91 -16.40 4.85
C LEU A 46 -2.82 -17.63 3.93
N LEU A 47 -1.79 -17.72 3.09
CA LEU A 47 -1.53 -18.85 2.21
C LEU A 47 -1.08 -20.11 2.96
N SER A 48 -0.70 -19.99 4.24
CA SER A 48 -0.43 -21.14 5.10
C SER A 48 -1.71 -21.89 5.52
N GLN A 49 -2.88 -21.29 5.30
CA GLN A 49 -4.17 -21.90 5.57
C GLN A 49 -4.66 -22.71 4.35
N PRO A 50 -5.57 -23.68 4.55
CA PRO A 50 -6.27 -24.31 3.44
C PRO A 50 -6.97 -23.27 2.55
N ALA A 51 -7.01 -23.54 1.24
CA ALA A 51 -7.74 -22.70 0.30
C ALA A 51 -9.21 -22.55 0.71
N ASP A 52 -9.71 -21.31 0.75
CA ASP A 52 -11.13 -21.04 1.03
C ASP A 52 -11.96 -21.48 -0.18
N ALA A 53 -13.04 -22.23 0.05
CA ALA A 53 -13.90 -22.75 -1.02
C ALA A 53 -14.61 -21.66 -1.83
N ARG A 54 -14.62 -20.41 -1.34
CA ARG A 54 -15.17 -19.25 -2.06
C ARG A 54 -14.21 -18.67 -3.10
N ASP A 55 -12.95 -19.06 -3.08
CA ASP A 55 -11.92 -18.63 -4.02
C ASP A 55 -11.88 -19.56 -5.23
N ASP A 56 -12.06 -19.02 -6.44
CA ASP A 56 -12.02 -19.79 -7.69
C ASP A 56 -10.58 -19.99 -8.18
N TYR A 57 -10.02 -21.16 -7.89
CA TYR A 57 -8.71 -21.59 -8.39
C TYR A 57 -8.81 -22.51 -9.62
N SER A 58 -9.91 -22.47 -10.37
CA SER A 58 -10.04 -23.22 -11.61
C SER A 58 -9.35 -22.50 -12.78
N SER A 59 -9.08 -23.25 -13.85
CA SER A 59 -8.61 -22.71 -15.14
C SER A 59 -7.33 -21.85 -14.98
N GLU A 60 -7.32 -20.62 -15.48
CA GLU A 60 -6.20 -19.70 -15.41
C GLU A 60 -5.81 -19.28 -13.98
N ASN A 61 -6.70 -19.50 -13.00
CA ASN A 61 -6.45 -19.19 -11.59
C ASN A 61 -5.76 -20.34 -10.83
N GLU A 62 -5.56 -21.52 -11.45
CA GLU A 62 -4.92 -22.67 -10.79
C GLU A 62 -3.52 -22.31 -10.27
N LYS A 63 -2.78 -21.49 -11.01
CA LYS A 63 -1.45 -21.02 -10.60
C LYS A 63 -1.47 -20.30 -9.25
N PHE A 64 -2.58 -19.65 -8.89
CA PHE A 64 -2.73 -18.95 -7.62
C PHE A 64 -3.14 -19.89 -6.48
N HIS A 65 -3.44 -21.16 -6.72
CA HIS A 65 -3.82 -22.07 -5.65
C HIS A 65 -2.71 -22.13 -4.58
N PRO A 66 -3.01 -22.06 -3.26
CA PRO A 66 -1.99 -21.97 -2.21
C PRO A 66 -0.92 -23.08 -2.25
N SER A 67 -1.27 -24.27 -2.77
CA SER A 67 -0.31 -25.39 -2.95
C SER A 67 0.68 -25.23 -4.12
N ARG A 68 0.51 -24.21 -4.96
CA ARG A 68 1.35 -23.90 -6.13
C ARG A 68 2.29 -22.71 -5.87
N VAL A 69 2.18 -22.06 -4.72
CA VAL A 69 2.94 -20.86 -4.34
C VAL A 69 4.04 -21.23 -3.37
N ASP A 70 5.26 -20.78 -3.63
CA ASP A 70 6.33 -20.86 -2.64
C ASP A 70 6.13 -19.80 -1.56
N GLN A 71 5.59 -20.23 -0.43
CA GLN A 71 5.32 -19.36 0.73
C GLN A 71 6.59 -18.73 1.30
N THR A 72 7.72 -19.44 1.26
CA THR A 72 8.99 -18.90 1.77
C THR A 72 9.46 -17.78 0.87
N ARG A 73 9.41 -17.99 -0.46
CA ARG A 73 9.75 -16.94 -1.43
C ARG A 73 8.83 -15.73 -1.31
N LEU A 74 7.52 -15.94 -1.23
CA LEU A 74 6.55 -14.85 -1.06
C LEU A 74 6.78 -14.06 0.24
N LEU A 75 7.02 -14.73 1.36
CA LEU A 75 7.33 -14.06 2.63
C LEU A 75 8.61 -13.22 2.51
N ARG A 76 9.66 -13.77 1.91
CA ARG A 76 10.91 -13.04 1.68
C ARG A 76 10.71 -11.82 0.79
N MET A 77 9.90 -11.95 -0.26
CA MET A 77 9.56 -10.83 -1.15
C MET A 77 8.76 -9.75 -0.41
N THR A 78 7.70 -10.11 0.32
CA THR A 78 6.88 -9.15 1.06
C THR A 78 7.67 -8.35 2.10
N VAL A 79 8.63 -8.96 2.81
CA VAL A 79 9.47 -8.24 3.78
C VAL A 79 10.61 -7.42 3.16
N THR A 80 10.81 -7.48 1.83
CA THR A 80 11.94 -6.81 1.16
C THR A 80 11.55 -5.97 -0.06
N HIS A 81 10.31 -6.02 -0.55
CA HIS A 81 9.93 -5.37 -1.80
C HIS A 81 10.18 -3.84 -1.78
N ASP A 82 9.89 -3.17 -0.66
CA ASP A 82 10.15 -1.73 -0.47
C ASP A 82 11.50 -1.44 0.21
N LEU A 83 12.41 -2.42 0.28
CA LEU A 83 13.74 -2.21 0.89
C LEU A 83 14.53 -1.09 0.18
N CYS A 84 14.30 -0.92 -1.12
CA CYS A 84 14.89 0.14 -1.94
C CYS A 84 14.50 1.55 -1.45
N GLU A 85 13.34 1.73 -0.83
CA GLU A 85 12.83 3.02 -0.36
C GLU A 85 13.68 3.58 0.78
N SER A 86 14.42 2.73 1.50
CA SER A 86 15.40 3.16 2.51
C SER A 86 16.43 4.17 1.99
N LEU A 87 16.71 4.15 0.67
CA LEU A 87 17.61 5.08 0.00
C LEU A 87 16.90 5.91 -1.07
N ALA A 88 15.91 5.36 -1.79
CA ALA A 88 15.19 6.06 -2.85
C ALA A 88 14.08 6.99 -2.33
N GLY A 89 13.59 6.73 -1.11
CA GLY A 89 12.35 7.26 -0.56
C GLY A 89 11.10 6.63 -1.18
N ASP A 90 9.96 6.73 -0.48
CA ASP A 90 8.65 6.32 -1.02
C ASP A 90 8.18 7.28 -2.12
N ILE A 91 8.32 6.82 -3.37
CA ILE A 91 7.92 7.53 -4.60
C ILE A 91 6.55 7.03 -5.06
N THR A 92 5.52 7.86 -4.88
CA THR A 92 4.15 7.56 -5.30
C THR A 92 3.77 8.25 -6.61
N PRO A 93 2.70 7.82 -7.31
CA PRO A 93 2.18 8.50 -8.50
C PRO A 93 1.74 9.97 -8.27
N PHE A 94 1.63 10.41 -7.01
CA PHE A 94 1.27 11.79 -6.66
C PHE A 94 2.48 12.71 -6.51
N CYS A 95 3.70 12.15 -6.60
CA CYS A 95 4.93 12.95 -6.64
C CYS A 95 5.07 13.68 -7.98
N ASP A 96 6.05 14.58 -8.05
CA ASP A 96 6.39 15.28 -9.29
C ASP A 96 6.59 14.30 -10.46
N PRO A 97 6.01 14.54 -11.64
CA PRO A 97 6.11 13.62 -12.79
C PRO A 97 7.54 13.25 -13.18
N ALA A 98 8.51 14.16 -13.03
CA ALA A 98 9.92 13.87 -13.30
C ALA A 98 10.51 12.90 -12.26
N VAL A 99 10.07 13.01 -10.99
CA VAL A 99 10.45 12.05 -9.94
C VAL A 99 9.86 10.68 -10.25
N VAL A 100 8.57 10.62 -10.60
CA VAL A 100 7.88 9.36 -10.95
C VAL A 100 8.53 8.69 -12.17
N ALA A 101 8.89 9.45 -13.21
CA ALA A 101 9.58 8.93 -14.39
C ALA A 101 10.94 8.29 -14.07
N SER A 102 11.59 8.73 -12.99
CA SER A 102 12.87 8.20 -12.52
C SER A 102 12.77 7.10 -11.46
N LYS A 103 11.56 6.69 -11.05
CA LYS A 103 11.32 5.75 -9.93
C LYS A 103 12.16 4.48 -10.07
N TYR A 104 11.97 3.76 -11.18
CA TYR A 104 12.63 2.47 -11.41
C TYR A 104 14.16 2.56 -11.32
N GLU A 105 14.76 3.57 -11.98
CA GLU A 105 16.22 3.72 -11.97
C GLU A 105 16.74 4.09 -10.56
N LYS A 106 16.00 4.92 -9.81
CA LYS A 106 16.38 5.24 -8.43
C LYS A 106 16.31 4.03 -7.51
N GLU A 107 15.26 3.24 -7.61
CA GLU A 107 15.09 2.02 -6.82
C GLU A 107 16.12 0.96 -7.19
N LYS A 108 16.44 0.82 -8.49
CA LYS A 108 17.51 -0.04 -8.96
C LYS A 108 18.86 0.35 -8.37
N LEU A 109 19.23 1.63 -8.44
CA LEU A 109 20.48 2.14 -7.86
C LEU A 109 20.52 1.96 -6.34
N ALA A 110 19.37 2.14 -5.67
CA ALA A 110 19.24 1.86 -4.24
C ALA A 110 19.49 0.37 -3.93
N MET A 111 18.89 -0.55 -4.68
CA MET A 111 19.11 -1.99 -4.49
C MET A 111 20.55 -2.41 -4.82
N GLU A 112 21.19 -1.83 -5.83
CA GLU A 112 22.61 -2.03 -6.10
C GLU A 112 23.49 -1.54 -4.95
N ALA A 113 23.15 -0.42 -4.31
CA ALA A 113 23.86 0.10 -3.14
C ALA A 113 23.64 -0.80 -1.91
N ILE A 114 22.41 -1.24 -1.65
CA ILE A 114 22.07 -2.15 -0.56
C ILE A 114 22.80 -3.49 -0.74
N ARG A 115 22.85 -4.02 -1.97
CA ARG A 115 23.64 -5.22 -2.28
C ARG A 115 25.12 -5.07 -1.94
N LYS A 116 25.73 -3.89 -2.14
CA LYS A 116 27.14 -3.66 -1.75
C LYS A 116 27.32 -3.71 -0.23
N VAL A 117 26.36 -3.23 0.55
CA VAL A 117 26.38 -3.28 2.02
C VAL A 117 26.21 -4.72 2.52
N VAL A 118 25.20 -5.42 2.00
CA VAL A 118 24.87 -6.80 2.40
C VAL A 118 25.94 -7.78 1.91
N GLY A 119 26.44 -7.61 0.70
CA GLY A 119 27.35 -8.56 0.04
C GLY A 119 26.65 -9.86 -0.39
N ASP A 120 27.28 -10.56 -1.33
CA ASP A 120 26.75 -11.82 -1.86
C ASP A 120 27.05 -13.01 -0.94
N PRO A 121 26.19 -14.06 -0.93
CA PRO A 121 25.09 -14.32 -1.86
C PRO A 121 23.76 -13.62 -1.54
N LEU A 122 23.57 -13.10 -0.31
CA LEU A 122 22.29 -12.53 0.11
C LEU A 122 21.94 -11.25 -0.67
N GLY A 123 22.93 -10.40 -0.98
CA GLY A 123 22.72 -9.17 -1.74
C GLY A 123 22.15 -9.43 -3.16
N GLU A 124 22.70 -10.40 -3.89
CA GLU A 124 22.15 -10.87 -5.16
C GLU A 124 20.72 -11.40 -5.02
N GLU A 125 20.46 -12.19 -3.97
CA GLU A 125 19.12 -12.72 -3.72
C GLU A 125 18.08 -11.60 -3.49
N LEU A 126 18.42 -10.60 -2.67
CA LEU A 126 17.56 -9.44 -2.42
C LEU A 126 17.31 -8.62 -3.69
N PHE A 127 18.35 -8.39 -4.49
CA PHE A 127 18.22 -7.69 -5.78
C PHE A 127 17.32 -8.46 -6.74
N SER A 128 17.50 -9.79 -6.82
CA SER A 128 16.70 -10.67 -7.67
C SER A 128 15.22 -10.70 -7.25
N LEU A 129 14.93 -10.75 -5.95
CA LEU A 129 13.56 -10.68 -5.42
C LEU A 129 12.88 -9.36 -5.73
N TRP A 130 13.58 -8.23 -5.54
CA TRP A 130 13.06 -6.91 -5.91
C TRP A 130 12.78 -6.82 -7.41
N LYS A 131 13.70 -7.30 -8.25
CA LYS A 131 13.52 -7.28 -9.71
C LYS A 131 12.31 -8.12 -10.13
N GLU A 132 12.16 -9.33 -9.60
CA GLU A 132 11.02 -10.20 -9.88
C GLU A 132 9.68 -9.56 -9.45
N TYR A 133 9.66 -8.88 -8.30
CA TYR A 133 8.50 -8.11 -7.84
C TYR A 133 8.13 -6.98 -8.82
N GLU A 134 9.10 -6.17 -9.23
CA GLU A 134 8.88 -5.07 -10.17
C GLU A 134 8.45 -5.57 -11.56
N ASP A 135 9.07 -6.64 -12.06
CA ASP A 135 8.75 -7.24 -13.37
C ASP A 135 7.41 -7.99 -13.34
N GLN A 136 6.94 -8.44 -12.16
CA GLN A 136 5.71 -9.22 -11.98
C GLN A 136 5.67 -10.56 -12.73
N ASP A 137 6.84 -11.22 -12.84
CA ASP A 137 7.04 -12.38 -13.72
C ASP A 137 6.72 -13.74 -13.06
N SER A 138 6.50 -13.79 -11.74
CA SER A 138 6.16 -15.01 -10.99
C SER A 138 4.82 -14.93 -10.28
N VAL A 139 4.25 -16.07 -9.89
CA VAL A 139 3.01 -16.07 -9.10
C VAL A 139 3.22 -15.41 -7.74
N GLU A 140 4.39 -15.56 -7.13
CA GLU A 140 4.79 -14.92 -5.88
C GLU A 140 4.83 -13.39 -6.04
N ALA A 141 5.39 -12.87 -7.14
CA ALA A 141 5.39 -11.43 -7.42
C ALA A 141 3.98 -10.88 -7.65
N LEU A 142 3.12 -11.64 -8.36
CA LEU A 142 1.71 -11.28 -8.51
C LEU A 142 0.97 -11.26 -7.17
N TYR A 143 1.22 -12.24 -6.29
CA TYR A 143 0.66 -12.28 -4.95
C TYR A 143 1.18 -11.13 -4.08
N CYS A 144 2.48 -10.85 -4.11
CA CYS A 144 3.09 -9.75 -3.38
C CYS A 144 2.49 -8.42 -3.83
N LYS A 145 2.21 -8.24 -5.12
CA LYS A 145 1.60 -7.01 -5.64
C LYS A 145 0.12 -6.86 -5.26
N ASP A 146 -0.62 -7.97 -5.20
CA ASP A 146 -1.99 -7.96 -4.65
C ASP A 146 -1.99 -7.62 -3.16
N ILE A 147 -1.04 -8.19 -2.40
CA ILE A 147 -0.86 -7.93 -0.97
C ILE A 147 -0.54 -6.46 -0.71
N ASP A 148 0.45 -5.87 -1.40
CA ASP A 148 0.83 -4.45 -1.29
C ASP A 148 -0.40 -3.54 -1.45
N LYS A 149 -1.17 -3.75 -2.53
CA LYS A 149 -2.39 -2.99 -2.80
C LYS A 149 -3.49 -3.22 -1.77
N PHE A 150 -3.68 -4.48 -1.36
CA PHE A 150 -4.76 -4.85 -0.44
C PHE A 150 -4.51 -4.27 0.94
N GLU A 151 -3.29 -4.41 1.43
CA GLU A 151 -2.84 -3.82 2.68
C GLU A 151 -3.06 -2.31 2.67
N MET A 152 -2.67 -1.64 1.58
CA MET A 152 -2.85 -0.19 1.42
C MET A 152 -4.32 0.24 1.53
N ILE A 153 -5.26 -0.48 0.90
CA ILE A 153 -6.69 -0.13 1.00
C ILE A 153 -7.31 -0.52 2.35
N VAL A 154 -6.79 -1.54 3.03
CA VAL A 154 -7.15 -1.82 4.43
C VAL A 154 -6.73 -0.65 5.30
N GLN A 155 -5.51 -0.15 5.15
CA GLN A 155 -5.02 1.02 5.89
C GLN A 155 -5.86 2.27 5.58
N ALA A 156 -6.22 2.51 4.32
CA ALA A 156 -7.10 3.62 3.94
C ALA A 156 -8.46 3.52 4.66
N PHE A 157 -9.06 2.34 4.69
CA PHE A 157 -10.32 2.11 5.42
C PHE A 157 -10.17 2.37 6.92
N GLU A 158 -9.06 1.96 7.53
CA GLU A 158 -8.80 2.21 8.95
C GLU A 158 -8.63 3.70 9.25
N TYR A 159 -7.89 4.44 8.42
CA TYR A 159 -7.75 5.90 8.57
C TYR A 159 -9.06 6.65 8.35
N GLU A 160 -9.89 6.24 7.39
CA GLU A 160 -11.24 6.79 7.27
C GLU A 160 -12.05 6.49 8.53
N LYS A 161 -12.02 5.24 9.01
CA LYS A 161 -12.76 4.86 10.22
C LYS A 161 -12.31 5.69 11.44
N GLU A 162 -11.02 5.98 11.57
CA GLU A 162 -10.48 6.72 12.71
C GLU A 162 -10.69 8.24 12.60
N HIS A 163 -10.48 8.82 11.42
CA HIS A 163 -10.34 10.27 11.27
C HIS A 163 -11.46 10.94 10.45
N LEU A 164 -12.14 10.20 9.57
CA LEU A 164 -13.19 10.79 8.72
C LEU A 164 -14.39 11.21 9.57
N ARG A 165 -14.71 12.50 9.53
CA ARG A 165 -15.84 13.07 10.25
C ARG A 165 -17.17 12.71 9.62
N GLN A 166 -18.25 12.88 10.39
CA GLN A 166 -19.58 12.84 9.80
C GLN A 166 -19.72 14.00 8.81
N ARG A 167 -20.41 13.76 7.69
CA ARG A 167 -20.55 14.78 6.64
C ARG A 167 -21.15 16.10 7.16
N SER A 168 -22.14 16.02 8.04
CA SER A 168 -22.77 17.19 8.67
C SER A 168 -21.80 18.03 9.50
N GLU A 169 -20.82 17.41 10.18
CA GLU A 169 -19.80 18.13 10.96
C GLU A 169 -18.86 18.92 10.05
N VAL A 170 -18.55 18.39 8.86
CA VAL A 170 -17.71 19.08 7.86
C VAL A 170 -18.46 20.25 7.24
N GLU A 171 -19.72 20.06 6.85
CA GLU A 171 -20.58 21.10 6.27
C GLU A 171 -20.75 22.29 7.24
N ASN A 172 -20.99 22.02 8.53
CA ASN A 172 -21.11 23.06 9.57
C ASN A 172 -19.83 23.89 9.77
N ILE A 173 -18.64 23.32 9.56
CA ILE A 173 -17.37 24.08 9.67
C ILE A 173 -17.25 25.07 8.51
N SER A 174 -17.68 24.68 7.31
CA SER A 174 -17.62 25.52 6.11
C SER A 174 -18.58 26.72 6.15
N GLU A 175 -19.62 26.66 6.98
CA GLU A 175 -20.62 27.72 7.13
C GLU A 175 -20.29 28.74 8.26
N SER A 176 -19.24 28.52 9.06
CA SER A 176 -18.89 29.41 10.18
C SER A 176 -18.02 30.62 9.74
N PRO A 177 -18.40 31.89 10.03
CA PRO A 177 -17.68 33.08 9.60
C PRO A 177 -16.65 33.54 10.66
N THR A 178 -15.75 32.64 11.09
CA THR A 178 -14.68 33.02 12.04
C THR A 178 -13.30 32.87 11.40
N PRO A 179 -12.50 33.95 11.30
CA PRO A 179 -11.16 33.89 10.76
C PRO A 179 -10.25 33.17 11.75
N ILE A 180 -9.99 31.88 11.48
CA ILE A 180 -8.91 31.17 12.14
C ILE A 180 -7.60 31.72 11.55
N SER A 181 -6.82 32.38 12.42
CA SER A 181 -5.44 32.80 12.15
C SER A 181 -4.60 31.58 11.73
N PRO A 182 -3.70 31.71 10.75
CA PRO A 182 -3.29 30.62 9.89
C PRO A 182 -2.31 29.68 10.59
N LEU A 183 -2.73 28.44 10.83
CA LEU A 183 -1.87 27.33 10.43
C LEU A 183 -1.97 27.29 8.89
N GLN A 184 -0.95 27.85 8.26
CA GLN A 184 -0.79 27.99 6.82
C GLN A 184 -1.14 26.69 6.08
N ASN A 185 -2.24 26.75 5.32
CA ASN A 185 -2.34 26.39 3.90
C ASN A 185 -3.66 25.68 3.56
N SER A 186 -4.77 26.40 3.53
CA SER A 186 -5.84 26.10 2.55
C SER A 186 -5.58 26.93 1.29
N VAL A 187 -4.66 26.42 0.47
CA VAL A 187 -4.40 26.94 -0.89
C VAL A 187 -5.55 26.46 -1.80
N PRO A 188 -6.10 27.29 -2.71
CA PRO A 188 -6.99 26.81 -3.75
C PRO A 188 -6.28 25.71 -4.58
N GLY A 189 -6.78 24.48 -4.51
CA GLY A 189 -6.09 23.29 -5.02
C GLY A 189 -5.44 22.40 -3.95
N SER A 190 -5.71 22.64 -2.66
CA SER A 190 -5.27 21.77 -1.57
C SER A 190 -5.80 20.35 -1.76
N THR A 191 -4.91 19.37 -1.73
CA THR A 191 -5.30 17.96 -1.71
C THR A 191 -6.22 17.73 -0.52
N PRO A 192 -7.41 17.15 -0.73
CA PRO A 192 -8.32 16.90 0.36
C PRO A 192 -7.69 16.00 1.42
N ASP A 193 -8.07 16.22 2.67
CA ASP A 193 -7.58 15.45 3.80
C ASP A 193 -8.60 14.40 4.27
N VAL A 194 -8.11 13.45 5.06
CA VAL A 194 -8.95 12.37 5.59
C VAL A 194 -10.08 12.86 6.53
N PHE A 195 -10.00 14.07 7.09
CA PHE A 195 -11.04 14.59 7.98
C PHE A 195 -12.24 15.12 7.21
N SER A 196 -11.98 15.66 6.02
CA SER A 196 -12.94 16.37 5.19
C SER A 196 -13.55 15.51 4.10
N GLU A 197 -12.85 14.50 3.59
CA GLU A 197 -13.42 13.56 2.63
C GLU A 197 -12.89 12.13 2.76
N PRO A 198 -13.65 11.13 2.29
CA PRO A 198 -13.14 9.76 2.20
C PRO A 198 -11.88 9.69 1.33
N LEU A 199 -11.00 8.74 1.62
CA LEU A 199 -9.77 8.44 0.88
C LEU A 199 -10.06 7.70 -0.45
N ARG A 200 -10.97 8.26 -1.26
CA ARG A 200 -11.55 7.63 -2.46
C ARG A 200 -10.49 7.16 -3.44
N GLN A 201 -9.46 7.97 -3.67
CA GLN A 201 -8.45 7.71 -4.70
C GLN A 201 -7.72 6.37 -4.52
N PHE A 202 -7.50 5.92 -3.28
CA PHE A 202 -6.87 4.62 -3.00
C PHE A 202 -7.75 3.44 -3.42
N PHE A 203 -9.07 3.59 -3.26
CA PHE A 203 -10.05 2.59 -3.71
C PHE A 203 -10.27 2.63 -5.22
N VAL A 204 -10.21 3.82 -5.84
CA VAL A 204 -10.34 3.97 -7.30
C VAL A 204 -9.12 3.38 -8.02
N SER A 205 -7.90 3.68 -7.57
CA SER A 205 -6.66 3.22 -8.22
C SER A 205 -6.46 1.71 -8.20
N THR A 206 -7.08 1.02 -7.23
CA THR A 206 -6.99 -0.43 -7.04
C THR A 206 -8.16 -1.20 -7.65
N ASN A 207 -9.18 -0.51 -8.16
CA ASN A 207 -10.39 -1.12 -8.68
C ASN A 207 -10.10 -2.12 -9.81
N LYS A 208 -10.52 -3.37 -9.64
CA LYS A 208 -10.28 -4.50 -10.58
C LYS A 208 -8.80 -4.80 -10.88
N THR A 209 -7.88 -4.39 -10.01
CA THR A 209 -6.45 -4.62 -10.26
C THR A 209 -5.90 -5.88 -9.57
N MET A 210 -6.65 -6.49 -8.64
CA MET A 210 -6.25 -7.72 -7.96
C MET A 210 -6.30 -8.92 -8.92
N LYS A 211 -5.24 -9.74 -8.93
CA LYS A 211 -5.10 -10.87 -9.84
C LYS A 211 -5.49 -12.20 -9.22
N SER A 212 -5.19 -12.41 -7.95
CA SER A 212 -5.45 -13.64 -7.21
C SER A 212 -6.91 -13.73 -6.74
N PRO A 213 -7.53 -14.93 -6.75
CA PRO A 213 -8.88 -15.14 -6.24
C PRO A 213 -9.07 -14.68 -4.79
N LEU A 214 -8.13 -15.01 -3.91
CA LEU A 214 -8.14 -14.63 -2.50
C LEU A 214 -8.27 -13.11 -2.32
N PHE A 215 -7.36 -12.32 -2.92
CA PHE A 215 -7.37 -10.88 -2.71
C PHE A 215 -8.47 -10.16 -3.49
N ARG A 216 -9.00 -10.73 -4.58
CA ARG A 216 -10.26 -10.26 -5.20
C ARG A 216 -11.44 -10.38 -4.25
N ARG A 217 -11.59 -11.53 -3.56
CA ARG A 217 -12.66 -11.73 -2.58
C ARG A 217 -12.51 -10.79 -1.40
N LEU A 218 -11.30 -10.70 -0.83
CA LEU A 218 -11.03 -9.83 0.32
C LEU A 218 -11.24 -8.33 -0.01
N ASP A 219 -10.80 -7.87 -1.18
CA ASP A 219 -11.07 -6.51 -1.68
C ASP A 219 -12.59 -6.23 -1.75
N LYS A 220 -13.37 -7.16 -2.29
CA LYS A 220 -14.84 -7.05 -2.35
C LYS A 220 -15.48 -6.99 -0.96
N GLU A 221 -15.03 -7.83 -0.03
CA GLU A 221 -15.51 -7.83 1.35
C GLU A 221 -15.19 -6.50 2.06
N LEU A 222 -13.96 -5.97 1.90
CA LEU A 222 -13.55 -4.69 2.46
C LEU A 222 -14.36 -3.52 1.90
N ARG A 223 -14.55 -3.46 0.57
CA ARG A 223 -15.34 -2.41 -0.08
C ARG A 223 -16.78 -2.39 0.39
N SER A 224 -17.39 -3.56 0.60
CA SER A 224 -18.74 -3.66 1.18
C SER A 224 -18.81 -3.06 2.59
N ARG A 225 -17.82 -3.37 3.44
CA ARG A 225 -17.74 -2.82 4.81
C ARG A 225 -17.51 -1.30 4.81
N ARG A 226 -16.65 -0.82 3.90
CA ARG A 226 -16.41 0.62 3.72
C ARG A 226 -17.68 1.33 3.27
N GLU A 227 -18.42 0.78 2.31
CA GLU A 227 -19.67 1.37 1.84
C GLU A 227 -20.71 1.51 2.96
N GLU A 228 -20.86 0.48 3.79
CA GLU A 228 -21.75 0.54 4.95
C GLU A 228 -21.30 1.63 5.94
N MET A 229 -19.99 1.73 6.20
CA MET A 229 -19.43 2.75 7.11
C MET A 229 -19.61 4.17 6.59
N LEU A 230 -19.33 4.41 5.30
CA LEU A 230 -19.51 5.71 4.67
C LEU A 230 -20.98 6.14 4.65
N THR A 231 -21.88 5.23 4.27
CA THR A 231 -23.33 5.50 4.26
C THR A 231 -23.83 5.91 5.64
N LYS A 232 -23.41 5.21 6.70
CA LYS A 232 -23.76 5.57 8.09
C LYS A 232 -23.24 6.94 8.53
N ARG A 233 -22.15 7.43 7.92
CA ARG A 233 -21.55 8.75 8.18
C ARG A 233 -22.06 9.85 7.24
N GLY A 234 -23.03 9.56 6.39
CA GLY A 234 -23.62 10.50 5.42
C GLY A 234 -22.82 10.66 4.13
N TRP A 235 -21.84 9.79 3.89
CA TRP A 235 -21.01 9.81 2.69
C TRP A 235 -21.51 8.81 1.65
N ASP A 236 -21.72 9.29 0.43
CA ASP A 236 -22.06 8.43 -0.70
C ASP A 236 -20.81 7.73 -1.25
N VAL A 237 -20.95 6.49 -1.72
CA VAL A 237 -19.91 5.77 -2.48
C VAL A 237 -20.18 5.90 -3.97
N THR A 238 -19.25 6.54 -4.68
CA THR A 238 -19.36 6.79 -6.12
C THR A 238 -19.23 5.50 -6.92
N GLU A 239 -19.73 5.53 -8.16
CA GLU A 239 -19.56 4.41 -9.08
C GLU A 239 -18.08 4.06 -9.34
N SER A 240 -17.20 5.07 -9.41
CA SER A 240 -15.76 4.88 -9.59
C SER A 240 -15.10 4.12 -8.44
N GLU A 241 -15.64 4.22 -7.22
CA GLU A 241 -15.14 3.50 -6.05
C GLU A 241 -15.68 2.07 -5.95
N ARG A 242 -16.86 1.81 -6.54
CA ARG A 242 -17.47 0.48 -6.53
C ARG A 242 -16.74 -0.43 -7.52
N GLN A 243 -16.46 -1.64 -7.08
CA GLN A 243 -16.05 -2.71 -7.97
C GLN A 243 -17.30 -3.28 -8.63
N LYS A 244 -17.63 -2.79 -9.84
CA LYS A 244 -18.72 -3.34 -10.64
C LYS A 244 -18.29 -4.67 -11.26
N TYR A 245 -18.84 -5.79 -10.81
CA TYR A 245 -18.85 -7.04 -11.59
C TYR A 245 -20.06 -7.00 -12.53
#